data_AF-A0A4Q5YRU5-F1
#
_entry.id   AF-A0A4Q5YRU5-F1
#
_cell.length_a   1.000
_cell.length_b   1.000
_cell.length_c   1.000
_cell.angle_alpha   90.00
_cell.angle_beta   90.00
_cell.angle_gamma   90.00
#
_symmetry.space_group_name_H-M   'P 1'
#
loop_
_entity.id
_entity.type
_entity.pdbx_description
1 polymer ?
#
loop_
_entity_poly.entity_id
_entity_poly.type
_entity_poly.pdbx_seq_one_letter_code
_entity_poly.pdbx_strand_id
1 'polypeptide(L)'
;MLKKSLFFFSIFFFTLTFISFAQKQKAVKTIIIDPGHGGADQGADGLISTEAQLSLAMSKKLGDLIQKELPDVKVLFTRTTDIIPGNSRNKNEGLRWRANFANDNKADLFIAIHLNASGAHYERRQVGTTTKRIAVFTGKGKRKKVSSYREVEIPVYQRFKLNNTAHGSGTYILARDWY
;
A
#
# COMPACT_ATOMS: atom_id res chain seq x y z
N MET A 1 -65.68 -23.87 6.48
CA MET A 1 -64.57 -24.32 7.36
C MET A 1 -63.18 -24.35 6.68
N LEU A 2 -63.03 -23.95 5.41
CA LEU A 2 -61.75 -24.03 4.67
C LEU A 2 -60.77 -22.85 4.88
N LYS A 3 -61.25 -21.67 5.31
CA LYS A 3 -60.41 -20.46 5.38
C LYS A 3 -59.39 -20.44 6.53
N LYS A 4 -59.64 -21.19 7.61
CA LYS A 4 -58.71 -21.28 8.75
C LYS A 4 -57.49 -22.15 8.46
N SER A 5 -57.62 -23.14 7.57
CA SER A 5 -56.53 -24.07 7.19
C SER A 5 -55.46 -23.42 6.30
N LEU A 6 -55.87 -22.55 5.36
CA LEU A 6 -54.90 -21.82 4.51
C LEU A 6 -54.04 -20.82 5.30
N PHE A 7 -54.56 -20.23 6.38
CA PHE A 7 -53.82 -19.28 7.19
C PHE A 7 -52.67 -19.94 7.98
N PHE A 8 -52.89 -21.15 8.49
CA PHE A 8 -51.83 -21.93 9.16
C PHE A 8 -50.76 -22.43 8.18
N PHE A 9 -51.14 -22.77 6.94
CA PHE A 9 -50.18 -23.19 5.92
C PHE A 9 -49.29 -22.04 5.44
N SER A 10 -49.82 -20.81 5.38
CA SER A 10 -49.06 -19.60 5.05
C SER A 10 -48.07 -19.20 6.15
N ILE A 11 -48.39 -19.43 7.43
CA ILE A 11 -47.48 -19.14 8.55
C ILE A 11 -46.33 -20.14 8.58
N PHE A 12 -46.59 -21.43 8.28
CA PHE A 12 -45.54 -22.45 8.22
C PHE A 12 -44.53 -22.21 7.08
N PHE A 13 -45.01 -21.73 5.92
CA PHE A 13 -44.14 -21.36 4.80
C PHE A 13 -43.35 -20.06 5.05
N PHE A 14 -43.89 -19.13 5.83
CA PHE A 14 -43.20 -17.88 6.20
C PHE A 14 -42.15 -18.07 7.30
N THR A 15 -42.31 -19.09 8.15
CA THR A 15 -41.30 -19.45 9.17
C THR A 15 -40.11 -20.24 8.61
N LEU A 16 -40.22 -20.83 7.41
CA LEU A 16 -39.12 -21.60 6.80
C LEU A 16 -38.11 -20.73 6.03
N THR A 17 -38.45 -19.46 5.75
CA THR A 17 -37.59 -18.52 5.01
C THR A 17 -36.60 -17.74 5.88
N PHE A 18 -36.60 -17.95 7.19
CA PHE A 18 -35.57 -17.43 8.10
C PHE A 18 -34.50 -18.50 8.40
N ILE A 19 -33.97 -19.17 7.38
CA ILE A 19 -32.64 -19.75 7.52
C ILE A 19 -31.69 -18.57 7.55
N SER A 20 -31.36 -18.11 8.75
CA SER A 20 -30.29 -17.14 8.98
C SER A 20 -29.06 -17.62 8.22
N PHE A 21 -28.72 -16.94 7.12
CA PHE A 21 -27.39 -17.00 6.52
C PHE A 21 -26.43 -16.29 7.49
N ALA A 22 -26.22 -16.86 8.68
CA ALA A 22 -25.10 -16.50 9.51
C ALA A 22 -23.87 -17.02 8.76
N GLN A 23 -23.16 -16.12 8.06
CA GLN A 23 -21.89 -16.45 7.43
C GLN A 23 -20.96 -16.98 8.53
N LYS A 24 -20.75 -18.30 8.54
CA LYS A 24 -19.83 -18.95 9.47
C LYS A 24 -18.48 -18.27 9.30
N GLN A 25 -18.01 -17.55 10.32
CA GLN A 25 -16.72 -16.86 10.26
C GLN A 25 -15.65 -17.90 9.88
N LYS A 26 -15.02 -17.69 8.73
CA LYS A 26 -13.96 -18.57 8.25
C LYS A 26 -12.79 -18.42 9.21
N ALA A 27 -12.46 -19.50 9.92
CA ALA A 27 -11.28 -19.52 10.77
C ALA A 27 -10.03 -19.32 9.90
N VAL A 28 -9.14 -18.42 10.31
CA VAL A 28 -7.83 -18.23 9.68
C VAL A 28 -7.00 -19.48 9.90
N LYS A 29 -6.56 -20.14 8.82
CA LYS A 29 -5.76 -21.37 8.87
C LYS A 29 -4.40 -21.21 8.22
N THR A 30 -4.26 -20.34 7.22
CA THR A 30 -2.99 -20.05 6.57
C THR A 30 -2.70 -18.55 6.60
N ILE A 31 -1.60 -18.17 7.24
CA ILE A 31 -1.09 -16.80 7.27
C ILE A 31 0.20 -16.75 6.46
N ILE A 32 0.30 -15.76 5.57
CA ILE A 32 1.56 -15.40 4.96
C ILE A 32 2.08 -14.11 5.58
N ILE A 33 3.33 -14.16 6.04
CA ILE A 33 4.06 -12.99 6.48
C ILE A 33 5.02 -12.60 5.36
N ASP A 34 4.94 -11.34 4.95
CA ASP A 34 5.72 -10.78 3.86
C ASP A 34 6.67 -9.71 4.41
N PRO A 35 7.95 -10.06 4.66
CA PRO A 35 8.95 -9.06 4.99
C PRO A 35 9.18 -8.18 3.75
N GLY A 36 8.87 -6.89 3.87
CA GLY A 36 9.03 -5.92 2.80
C GLY A 36 10.45 -5.90 2.23
N HIS A 37 10.60 -5.52 0.96
CA HIS A 37 11.92 -5.36 0.33
C HIS A 37 12.76 -6.66 0.34
N GLY A 38 14.09 -6.54 0.26
CA GLY A 38 15.09 -7.62 0.32
C GLY A 38 16.09 -7.59 -0.85
N GLY A 39 17.32 -8.03 -0.61
CA GLY A 39 18.37 -8.12 -1.63
C GLY A 39 18.73 -6.74 -2.20
N ALA A 40 18.63 -6.57 -3.52
CA ALA A 40 18.95 -5.28 -4.14
C ALA A 40 17.90 -4.17 -3.87
N ASP A 41 16.70 -4.52 -3.43
CA ASP A 41 15.69 -3.56 -2.98
C ASP A 41 15.85 -3.42 -1.46
N GLN A 42 16.53 -2.37 -0.99
CA GLN A 42 16.80 -2.18 0.46
C GLN A 42 15.66 -1.44 1.18
N GLY A 43 14.74 -0.81 0.43
CA GLY A 43 13.68 0.03 0.98
C GLY A 43 14.22 1.33 1.58
N ALA A 44 13.53 1.85 2.60
CA ALA A 44 13.97 3.06 3.28
C ALA A 44 15.28 2.87 4.06
N ASP A 45 16.17 3.86 3.96
CA ASP A 45 17.40 3.92 4.75
C ASP A 45 17.14 4.54 6.13
N GLY A 46 17.59 3.85 7.17
CA GLY A 46 17.76 4.39 8.52
C GLY A 46 19.21 4.81 8.77
N LEU A 47 19.50 5.26 10.00
CA LEU A 47 20.86 5.68 10.38
C LEU A 47 21.89 4.55 10.34
N ILE A 48 21.46 3.33 10.70
CA ILE A 48 22.35 2.16 10.84
C ILE A 48 21.76 0.88 10.23
N SER A 49 20.57 0.95 9.64
CA SER A 49 19.82 -0.22 9.17
C SER A 49 18.94 0.16 8.00
N THR A 50 18.59 -0.82 7.17
CA THR A 50 17.62 -0.65 6.09
C THR A 50 16.26 -1.21 6.48
N GLU A 51 15.21 -0.77 5.78
CA GLU A 51 13.87 -1.31 5.90
C GLU A 51 13.85 -2.83 5.63
N ALA A 52 14.61 -3.31 4.64
CA ALA A 52 14.72 -4.75 4.34
C ALA A 52 15.23 -5.58 5.52
N GLN A 53 16.21 -5.06 6.27
CA GLN A 53 16.77 -5.74 7.44
C GLN A 53 15.78 -5.77 8.61
N LEU A 54 15.20 -4.61 8.93
CA LEU A 54 14.28 -4.49 10.07
C LEU A 54 12.97 -5.23 9.83
N SER A 55 12.39 -5.14 8.63
CA SER A 55 11.19 -5.87 8.25
C SER A 55 11.39 -7.39 8.35
N LEU A 56 12.56 -7.91 7.93
CA LEU A 56 12.90 -9.34 8.08
C LEU A 56 12.96 -9.76 9.54
N ALA A 57 13.67 -8.99 10.37
CA ALA A 57 13.82 -9.28 11.78
C ALA A 57 12.47 -9.26 12.52
N MET A 58 11.62 -8.26 12.26
CA MET A 58 10.29 -8.17 12.87
C MET A 58 9.37 -9.28 12.37
N SER A 59 9.41 -9.60 11.07
CA SER A 59 8.59 -10.66 10.50
C SER A 59 8.87 -12.02 11.14
N LYS A 60 10.15 -12.37 11.33
CA LYS A 60 10.53 -13.62 12.00
C LYS A 60 9.97 -13.70 13.41
N LYS A 61 10.14 -12.64 14.20
CA LYS A 61 9.58 -12.54 15.56
C LYS A 61 8.05 -12.68 15.56
N LEU A 62 7.36 -12.05 14.61
CA LEU A 62 5.91 -12.19 14.47
C LEU A 62 5.51 -13.63 14.16
N GLY A 63 6.20 -14.28 13.21
CA GLY A 63 5.88 -15.66 12.86
C GLY A 63 6.15 -16.63 14.01
N ASP A 64 7.24 -16.45 14.76
CA ASP A 64 7.53 -17.25 15.95
C ASP A 64 6.42 -17.10 17.00
N LEU A 65 5.94 -15.87 17.23
CA LEU A 65 4.83 -15.60 18.14
C LEU A 65 3.52 -16.22 17.65
N ILE A 66 3.18 -16.10 16.36
CA ILE A 66 1.96 -16.70 15.80
C ILE A 66 2.03 -18.23 15.92
N GLN A 67 3.15 -18.85 15.59
CA GLN A 67 3.30 -20.31 15.70
C GLN A 67 3.18 -20.80 17.14
N LYS A 68 3.67 -20.02 18.11
CA LYS A 68 3.58 -20.33 19.53
C LYS A 68 2.14 -20.20 20.06
N GLU A 69 1.48 -19.08 19.75
CA GLU A 69 0.16 -18.76 20.32
C GLU A 69 -1.00 -19.40 19.53
N LEU A 70 -0.78 -19.74 18.25
CA LEU A 70 -1.76 -20.30 17.33
C LEU A 70 -1.17 -21.53 16.60
N PRO A 71 -0.94 -22.66 17.30
CA PRO A 71 -0.24 -23.83 16.73
C PRO A 71 -0.99 -24.48 15.56
N ASP A 72 -2.31 -24.28 15.46
CA ASP A 72 -3.15 -24.81 14.37
C ASP A 72 -3.13 -23.92 13.10
N VAL A 73 -2.38 -22.83 13.11
CA VAL A 73 -2.24 -21.89 11.99
C VAL A 73 -0.94 -22.14 11.25
N LYS A 74 -1.04 -22.42 9.95
CA LYS A 74 0.11 -22.55 9.06
C LYS A 74 0.67 -21.16 8.76
N VAL A 75 1.92 -20.91 9.15
CA VAL A 75 2.63 -19.65 8.85
C VAL A 75 3.66 -19.88 7.76
N LEU A 76 3.60 -19.09 6.70
CA LEU A 76 4.57 -19.10 5.60
C LEU A 76 5.18 -17.70 5.43
N PHE A 77 6.42 -17.67 4.94
CA PHE A 77 7.12 -16.42 4.65
C PHE A 77 7.41 -16.28 3.17
N THR A 78 7.29 -15.08 2.62
CA THR A 78 7.72 -14.80 1.23
C THR A 78 9.24 -14.78 1.09
N ARG A 79 9.96 -14.51 2.18
CA ARG A 79 11.42 -14.68 2.33
C ARG A 79 11.81 -14.88 3.79
N THR A 80 12.90 -15.60 4.04
CA THR A 80 13.50 -15.78 5.38
C THR A 80 14.96 -15.32 5.45
N THR A 81 15.50 -14.84 4.34
CA THR A 81 16.84 -14.28 4.19
C THR A 81 16.77 -12.94 3.46
N ASP A 82 17.92 -12.27 3.32
CA ASP A 82 18.00 -10.99 2.59
C ASP A 82 18.09 -11.22 1.07
N ILE A 83 16.94 -11.58 0.49
CA ILE A 83 16.74 -11.76 -0.95
C ILE A 83 15.50 -11.00 -1.39
N ILE A 84 15.42 -10.63 -2.67
CA ILE A 84 14.14 -10.25 -3.26
C ILE A 84 13.25 -11.52 -3.26
N PRO A 85 11.99 -11.47 -2.80
CA PRO A 85 11.12 -12.65 -2.80
C PRO A 85 11.01 -13.34 -4.16
N GLY A 86 10.94 -14.67 -4.11
CA GLY A 86 11.04 -15.53 -5.29
C GLY A 86 12.43 -15.57 -5.94
N ASN A 87 13.46 -15.01 -5.28
CA ASN A 87 14.78 -14.75 -5.87
C ASN A 87 14.67 -13.96 -7.18
N SER A 88 13.72 -13.02 -7.22
CA SER A 88 13.37 -12.28 -8.43
C SER A 88 14.48 -11.32 -8.84
N ARG A 89 14.56 -11.02 -10.13
CA ARG A 89 15.65 -10.17 -10.68
C ARG A 89 15.50 -8.70 -10.29
N ASN A 90 14.26 -8.27 -10.03
CA ASN A 90 13.93 -6.90 -9.69
C ASN A 90 12.69 -6.85 -8.80
N LYS A 91 12.43 -5.65 -8.24
CA LYS A 91 11.30 -5.37 -7.36
C LYS A 91 9.94 -5.72 -7.97
N ASN A 92 9.71 -5.42 -9.25
CA ASN A 92 8.41 -5.61 -9.89
C ASN A 92 8.07 -7.08 -10.06
N GLU A 93 9.05 -7.90 -10.45
CA GLU A 93 8.93 -9.36 -10.47
C GLU A 93 8.66 -9.90 -9.05
N GLY A 94 9.39 -9.40 -8.05
CA GLY A 94 9.19 -9.77 -6.65
C GLY A 94 7.78 -9.46 -6.15
N LEU A 95 7.22 -8.29 -6.48
CA LEU A 95 5.85 -7.90 -6.11
C LEU A 95 4.81 -8.88 -6.70
N ARG A 96 4.96 -9.25 -7.98
CA ARG A 96 4.06 -10.23 -8.62
C ARG A 96 4.21 -11.61 -7.97
N TRP A 97 5.44 -12.01 -7.68
CA TRP A 97 5.71 -13.29 -7.03
C TRP A 97 5.08 -13.37 -5.63
N ARG A 98 5.18 -12.32 -4.80
CA ARG A 98 4.54 -12.26 -3.46
C ARG A 98 3.03 -12.52 -3.54
N ALA A 99 2.35 -11.86 -4.49
CA ALA A 99 0.92 -12.04 -4.70
C ALA A 99 0.58 -13.46 -5.17
N ASN A 100 1.33 -14.01 -6.12
CA ASN A 100 1.12 -15.38 -6.60
C ASN A 100 1.38 -16.40 -5.49
N PHE A 101 2.47 -16.25 -4.74
CA PHE A 101 2.79 -17.11 -3.60
C PHE A 101 1.64 -17.14 -2.57
N ALA A 102 0.97 -16.01 -2.34
CA ALA A 102 -0.21 -15.96 -1.48
C ALA A 102 -1.43 -16.69 -2.02
N ASN A 103 -1.73 -16.50 -3.31
CA ASN A 103 -2.83 -17.16 -3.97
C ASN A 103 -2.61 -18.68 -4.06
N ASP A 104 -1.41 -19.11 -4.44
CA ASP A 104 -1.02 -20.51 -4.63
C ASP A 104 -1.07 -21.29 -3.30
N ASN A 105 -0.73 -20.63 -2.20
CA ASN A 105 -0.82 -21.20 -0.86
C ASN A 105 -2.19 -21.03 -0.20
N LYS A 106 -3.18 -20.45 -0.90
CA LYS A 106 -4.54 -20.22 -0.40
C LYS A 106 -4.54 -19.48 0.94
N ALA A 107 -3.72 -18.43 1.04
CA ALA A 107 -3.61 -17.64 2.26
C ALA A 107 -4.98 -17.08 2.68
N ASP A 108 -5.34 -17.27 3.95
CA ASP A 108 -6.52 -16.63 4.56
C ASP A 108 -6.20 -15.19 4.98
N LEU A 109 -4.94 -14.93 5.34
CA LEU A 109 -4.44 -13.63 5.71
C LEU A 109 -3.02 -13.42 5.16
N PHE A 110 -2.78 -12.24 4.60
CA PHE A 110 -1.47 -11.80 4.13
C PHE A 110 -1.05 -10.57 4.92
N ILE A 111 0.10 -10.64 5.59
CA ILE A 111 0.62 -9.58 6.46
C ILE A 111 1.91 -9.05 5.86
N ALA A 112 1.86 -7.87 5.25
CA ALA A 112 3.04 -7.18 4.75
C ALA A 112 3.64 -6.28 5.84
N ILE A 113 4.93 -6.42 6.11
CA ILE A 113 5.65 -5.62 7.11
C ILE A 113 6.61 -4.68 6.40
N HIS A 114 6.33 -3.40 6.49
CA HIS A 114 7.11 -2.30 5.92
C HIS A 114 7.40 -1.24 6.98
N LEU A 115 8.50 -0.50 6.78
CA LEU A 115 8.87 0.63 7.64
C LEU A 115 8.96 1.87 6.75
N ASN A 116 7.91 2.67 6.81
CA ASN A 116 7.86 3.90 6.03
C ASN A 116 8.95 4.88 6.49
N ALA A 117 9.48 5.64 5.53
CA ALA A 117 10.25 6.85 5.80
C ALA A 117 9.50 8.06 5.24
N SER A 118 9.56 9.15 6.00
CA SER A 118 9.04 10.45 5.60
C SER A 118 10.16 11.48 5.74
N GLY A 119 10.66 11.94 4.60
CA GLY A 119 11.72 12.93 4.51
C GLY A 119 11.23 14.35 4.75
N ALA A 120 12.14 15.31 4.75
CA ALA A 120 11.78 16.72 4.75
C ALA A 120 10.94 17.06 3.51
N HIS A 121 9.85 17.80 3.70
CA HIS A 121 9.05 18.32 2.60
C HIS A 121 9.57 19.71 2.20
N TYR A 122 9.44 20.05 0.92
CA TYR A 122 9.87 21.36 0.42
C TYR A 122 8.65 22.19 0.03
N GLU A 123 8.54 23.38 0.61
CA GLU A 123 7.54 24.36 0.22
C GLU A 123 8.13 25.35 -0.77
N ARG A 124 7.36 25.75 -1.79
CA ARG A 124 7.72 26.87 -2.68
C ARG A 124 6.98 28.11 -2.22
N ARG A 125 7.72 29.14 -1.82
CA ARG A 125 7.15 30.46 -1.53
C ARG A 125 7.67 31.46 -2.54
N GLN A 126 6.79 32.35 -2.99
CA GLN A 126 7.21 33.51 -3.76
C GLN A 126 7.95 34.46 -2.81
N VAL A 127 9.21 34.75 -3.12
CA VAL A 127 10.08 35.61 -2.30
C VAL A 127 10.27 37.00 -2.89
N GLY A 128 9.72 37.22 -4.08
CA GLY A 128 9.74 38.50 -4.75
C GLY A 128 9.37 38.35 -6.22
N THR A 129 9.76 39.34 -6.98
CA THR A 129 9.57 39.40 -8.43
C THR A 129 10.88 39.80 -9.10
N THR A 130 11.02 39.46 -10.38
CA THR A 130 12.14 39.92 -11.20
C THR A 130 11.61 40.32 -12.57
N THR A 131 12.22 41.35 -13.16
CA THR A 131 11.88 41.80 -14.50
C THR A 131 12.64 40.96 -15.51
N LYS A 132 11.90 40.26 -16.39
CA LYS A 132 12.48 39.59 -17.55
C LYS A 132 12.04 40.27 -18.84
N ARG A 133 13.00 40.44 -19.73
CA ARG A 133 12.77 40.88 -21.10
C ARG A 133 12.41 39.66 -21.96
N ILE A 134 11.16 39.60 -22.43
CA ILE A 134 10.65 38.51 -23.27
C ILE A 134 10.44 38.98 -24.71
N ALA A 135 10.78 38.10 -25.65
CA ALA A 135 10.55 38.34 -27.08
C ALA A 135 9.06 38.15 -27.41
N VAL A 136 8.48 39.14 -28.07
CA VAL A 136 7.16 39.06 -28.68
C VAL A 136 7.34 38.61 -30.12
N PHE A 137 6.58 37.58 -30.52
CA PHE A 137 6.70 36.98 -31.84
C PHE A 137 5.45 37.25 -32.67
N THR A 138 5.62 37.45 -33.98
CA THR A 138 4.55 37.59 -34.96
C THR A 138 4.70 36.57 -36.08
N GLY A 139 3.59 36.18 -36.71
CA GLY A 139 3.54 35.12 -37.72
C GLY A 139 3.29 33.72 -37.15
N LYS A 140 3.05 32.74 -38.03
CA LYS A 140 2.74 31.34 -37.68
C LYS A 140 3.76 30.38 -38.29
N GLY A 141 4.00 29.25 -37.61
CA GLY A 141 4.89 28.18 -38.08
C GLY A 141 6.32 28.67 -38.36
N LYS A 142 6.89 28.27 -39.50
CA LYS A 142 8.26 28.62 -39.91
C LYS A 142 8.46 30.12 -40.22
N ARG A 143 7.39 30.92 -40.34
CA ARG A 143 7.46 32.37 -40.60
C ARG A 143 7.43 33.22 -39.32
N LYS A 144 7.55 32.59 -38.15
CA LYS A 144 7.50 33.28 -36.85
C LYS A 144 8.78 34.10 -36.66
N LYS A 145 8.65 35.42 -36.51
CA LYS A 145 9.76 36.36 -36.31
C LYS A 145 9.57 37.16 -35.02
N VAL A 146 10.67 37.54 -34.37
CA VAL A 146 10.62 38.45 -33.21
C VAL A 146 10.20 39.83 -33.72
N SER A 147 9.10 40.36 -33.21
CA SER A 147 8.59 41.68 -33.57
C SER A 147 9.08 42.77 -32.61
N SER A 148 9.19 42.44 -31.33
CA SER A 148 9.61 43.38 -30.29
C SER A 148 10.02 42.63 -29.03
N TYR A 149 10.54 43.36 -28.05
CA TYR A 149 10.74 42.86 -26.69
C TYR A 149 9.82 43.64 -25.76
N ARG A 150 9.31 42.98 -24.72
CA ARG A 150 8.65 43.66 -23.60
C ARG A 150 9.21 43.17 -22.28
N GLU A 151 9.24 44.05 -21.31
CA GLU A 151 9.58 43.69 -19.94
C GLU A 151 8.33 43.18 -19.24
N VAL A 152 8.47 42.05 -18.56
CA VAL A 152 7.41 41.44 -17.75
C VAL A 152 7.98 41.11 -16.39
N GLU A 153 7.26 41.56 -15.37
CA GLU A 153 7.52 41.17 -14.00
C GLU A 153 7.03 39.74 -13.77
N ILE A 154 7.94 38.86 -13.34
CA ILE A 154 7.65 37.46 -13.07
C ILE A 154 7.95 37.12 -11.61
N PRO A 155 7.17 36.23 -10.98
CA PRO A 155 7.42 35.81 -9.60
C PRO A 155 8.72 35.01 -9.48
N VAL A 156 9.50 35.30 -8.45
CA VAL A 156 10.67 34.52 -8.04
C VAL A 156 10.27 33.62 -6.88
N TYR A 157 10.47 32.32 -7.03
CA TYR A 157 10.16 31.34 -5.98
C TYR A 157 11.44 30.82 -5.35
N GLN A 158 11.44 30.68 -4.03
CA GLN A 158 12.48 29.97 -3.29
C GLN A 158 11.90 28.71 -2.65
N ARG A 159 12.72 27.66 -2.57
CA ARG A 159 12.38 26.41 -1.88
C ARG A 159 12.84 26.48 -0.43
N PHE A 160 11.94 26.23 0.50
CA PHE A 160 12.23 26.14 1.93
C PHE A 160 12.10 24.69 2.37
N LYS A 161 13.13 24.18 3.06
CA LYS A 161 13.11 22.84 3.66
C LYS A 161 12.28 22.90 4.93
N LEU A 162 11.18 22.17 4.97
CA LEU A 162 10.37 21.97 6.16
C LEU A 162 10.78 20.64 6.79
N ASN A 163 11.13 20.68 8.08
CA ASN A 163 11.38 19.45 8.82
C ASN A 163 10.08 18.67 8.97
N ASN A 164 10.18 17.36 8.79
CA ASN A 164 9.05 16.48 9.05
C ASN A 164 8.80 16.43 10.57
N THR A 165 7.56 16.68 10.99
CA THR A 165 7.12 16.64 12.39
C THR A 165 6.58 15.26 12.79
N ALA A 166 6.44 14.32 11.85
CA ALA A 166 6.04 12.95 12.15
C ALA A 166 7.18 12.22 12.87
N HIS A 167 6.93 11.83 14.11
CA HIS A 167 7.82 11.02 14.93
C HIS A 167 7.14 9.68 15.26
N GLY A 168 7.85 8.56 15.07
CA GLY A 168 7.37 7.22 15.41
C GLY A 168 7.17 6.29 14.22
N SER A 169 6.72 5.07 14.49
CA SER A 169 6.37 4.06 13.49
C SER A 169 4.85 3.90 13.39
N GLY A 170 4.33 3.85 12.16
CA GLY A 170 2.92 3.53 11.89
C GLY A 170 2.80 2.12 11.33
N THR A 171 1.88 1.32 11.87
CA THR A 171 1.55 -0.01 11.32
C THR A 171 0.25 0.08 10.54
N TYR A 172 0.29 -0.32 9.26
CA TYR A 172 -0.90 -0.41 8.42
C TYR A 172 -1.23 -1.89 8.21
N ILE A 173 -2.37 -2.34 8.73
CA ILE A 173 -2.88 -3.69 8.49
C ILE A 173 -3.92 -3.57 7.38
N LEU A 174 -3.56 -4.03 6.18
CA LEU A 174 -4.47 -4.07 5.03
C LEU A 174 -5.03 -5.49 4.92
N ALA A 175 -6.30 -5.67 5.29
CA ALA A 175 -7.05 -6.90 5.04
C ALA A 175 -7.91 -6.71 3.80
N ARG A 176 -7.82 -7.64 2.83
CA ARG A 176 -8.71 -7.68 1.67
C ARG A 176 -9.77 -8.75 1.94
N ASP A 177 -11.02 -8.32 2.05
CA ASP A 177 -12.15 -9.25 2.05
C ASP A 177 -12.34 -9.79 0.61
N TRP A 178 -12.24 -11.11 0.46
CA TRP A 178 -12.65 -11.79 -0.77
C TRP A 178 -14.15 -12.10 -0.63
N TYR A 179 -14.99 -11.31 -1.29
CA TYR A 179 -16.38 -11.66 -1.57
C TYR A 179 -16.47 -12.48 -2.85
#